data_AF-A0A925RKV9-F1
#
_entry.id   AF-A0A925RKV9-F1
#
_cell.length_a   1.000
_cell.length_b   1.000
_cell.length_c   1.000
_cell.angle_alpha   90.00
_cell.angle_beta   90.00
_cell.angle_gamma   90.00
#
_symmetry.space_group_name_H-M   'P 1'
#
loop_
_entity.id
_entity.type
_entity.pdbx_description
1 polymer ?
#
loop_
_entity_poly.entity_id
_entity_poly.type
_entity_poly.pdbx_seq_one_letter_code
_entity_poly.pdbx_strand_id
1 'polypeptide(L)'
;VATAGWFAEPIWLAVAIAGQLVLGGIVAIRVLGPMRSNLGLARYAVPAAAGIAATLFGRLVPGGLSLPLVPILAVLLWTVTYLELRIERGTGGQTIGRLLLTAILFGGATGILFMFGPHTWPTPLVLVVGLALPLALRSSEARGTMGVEGFGQALLHILAVAQVGAATVLLNIPLAVMAGLMALAFYTWSAATETLRGTASGRSVAIEFGALLLFGLVLGLLLHRP
;
A
#
# COMPACT_ATOMS: atom_id res chain seq x y z
N VAL A 1 -2.77 -7.68 17.51
CA VAL A 1 -1.70 -6.65 17.39
C VAL A 1 -2.23 -5.37 16.77
N ALA A 2 -2.85 -5.42 15.58
CA ALA A 2 -3.28 -4.20 14.91
C ALA A 2 -4.26 -3.35 15.73
N THR A 3 -5.25 -4.00 16.32
CA THR A 3 -6.26 -3.43 17.22
C THR A 3 -5.68 -2.83 18.48
N ALA A 4 -4.69 -3.48 19.07
CA ALA A 4 -3.96 -2.94 20.22
C ALA A 4 -3.22 -1.63 19.88
N GLY A 5 -2.69 -1.53 18.65
CA GLY A 5 -1.99 -0.33 18.17
C GLY A 5 -2.90 0.90 17.93
N TRP A 6 -4.21 0.73 17.85
CA TRP A 6 -5.15 1.85 17.64
C TRP A 6 -5.24 2.78 18.84
N PHE A 7 -5.19 2.19 20.03
CA PHE A 7 -5.32 2.89 21.31
C PHE A 7 -3.96 3.09 21.99
N ALA A 8 -2.89 2.60 21.38
CA ALA A 8 -1.55 2.63 21.94
C ALA A 8 -0.95 4.05 21.92
N GLU A 9 -0.26 4.39 23.00
CA GLU A 9 0.67 5.53 23.04
C GLU A 9 1.85 5.31 22.06
N PRO A 10 2.59 6.36 21.65
CA PRO A 10 3.60 6.28 20.59
C PRO A 10 4.65 5.18 20.76
N ILE A 11 5.13 4.95 21.98
CA ILE A 11 6.11 3.89 22.28
C ILE A 11 5.48 2.51 22.04
N TRP A 12 4.29 2.28 22.55
CA TRP A 12 3.56 1.02 22.39
C TRP A 12 3.10 0.79 20.95
N LEU A 13 2.85 1.86 20.18
CA LEU A 13 2.62 1.77 18.75
C LEU A 13 3.86 1.28 18.01
N ALA A 14 5.05 1.81 18.34
CA ALA A 14 6.29 1.34 17.73
C ALA A 14 6.53 -0.16 18.04
N VAL A 15 6.24 -0.59 19.28
CA VAL A 15 6.28 -2.02 19.67
C VAL A 15 5.26 -2.84 18.88
N ALA A 16 4.03 -2.34 18.69
CA ALA A 16 3.01 -3.04 17.90
C ALA A 16 3.43 -3.19 16.43
N ILE A 17 3.98 -2.13 15.81
CA ILE A 17 4.51 -2.16 14.44
C ILE A 17 5.68 -3.14 14.33
N ALA A 18 6.62 -3.12 15.28
CA ALA A 18 7.74 -4.07 15.31
C ALA A 18 7.22 -5.51 15.43
N GLY A 19 6.25 -5.75 16.31
CA GLY A 19 5.57 -7.02 16.44
C GLY A 19 4.87 -7.47 15.15
N GLN A 20 4.26 -6.56 14.40
CA GLN A 20 3.66 -6.85 13.10
C GLN A 20 4.69 -7.19 12.02
N LEU A 21 5.85 -6.55 12.02
CA LEU A 21 6.95 -6.90 11.12
C LEU A 21 7.43 -8.33 11.39
N VAL A 22 7.68 -8.66 12.66
CA VAL A 22 8.17 -9.99 13.06
C VAL A 22 7.11 -11.06 12.80
N LEU A 23 5.89 -10.88 13.33
CA LEU A 23 4.82 -11.86 13.19
C LEU A 23 4.37 -11.97 11.74
N GLY A 24 4.24 -10.84 11.02
CA GLY A 24 3.85 -10.83 9.62
C GLY A 24 4.84 -11.60 8.75
N GLY A 25 6.15 -11.40 8.95
CA GLY A 25 7.19 -12.15 8.23
C GLY A 25 7.19 -13.65 8.56
N ILE A 26 7.17 -14.01 9.84
CA ILE A 26 7.18 -15.42 10.28
C ILE A 26 5.92 -16.16 9.82
N VAL A 27 4.74 -15.54 9.98
CA VAL A 27 3.46 -16.11 9.54
C VAL A 27 3.41 -16.20 8.03
N ALA A 28 3.89 -15.19 7.30
CA ALA A 28 3.96 -15.24 5.84
C ALA A 28 4.81 -16.42 5.36
N ILE A 29 5.97 -16.69 5.98
CA ILE A 29 6.80 -17.85 5.61
C ILE A 29 6.07 -19.16 5.89
N ARG A 30 5.38 -19.28 7.03
CA ARG A 30 4.63 -20.50 7.37
C ARG A 30 3.44 -20.76 6.45
N VAL A 31 2.74 -19.71 6.02
CA VAL A 31 1.50 -19.84 5.23
C VAL A 31 1.81 -19.90 3.73
N LEU A 32 2.73 -19.08 3.23
CA LEU A 32 3.10 -19.01 1.81
C LEU A 32 4.13 -20.07 1.42
N GLY A 33 4.79 -20.70 2.40
CA GLY A 33 5.78 -21.74 2.16
C GLY A 33 7.13 -21.21 1.67
N PRO A 34 8.07 -22.13 1.36
CA PRO A 34 9.44 -21.77 0.96
C PRO A 34 9.49 -21.04 -0.38
N MET A 35 10.52 -20.22 -0.55
CA MET A 35 10.75 -19.48 -1.79
C MET A 35 10.93 -20.46 -2.96
N ARG A 36 10.19 -20.24 -4.04
CA ARG A 36 10.35 -20.94 -5.32
C ARG A 36 11.14 -20.06 -6.27
N SER A 37 11.91 -20.66 -7.19
CA SER A 37 12.85 -19.96 -8.08
C SER A 37 12.26 -18.80 -8.90
N ASN A 38 10.94 -18.75 -9.05
CA ASN A 38 10.22 -17.78 -9.88
C ASN A 38 9.45 -16.73 -9.07
N LEU A 39 9.59 -16.70 -7.74
CA LEU A 39 8.87 -15.79 -6.85
C LEU A 39 9.86 -15.02 -5.98
N GLY A 40 9.76 -13.69 -5.98
CA GLY A 40 10.64 -12.85 -5.18
C GLY A 40 10.25 -12.77 -3.69
N LEU A 41 11.13 -12.16 -2.90
CA LEU A 41 11.05 -12.13 -1.44
C LEU A 41 10.07 -11.08 -0.92
N ALA A 42 9.68 -10.09 -1.71
CA ALA A 42 8.84 -9.00 -1.23
C ALA A 42 7.44 -9.47 -0.83
N ARG A 43 6.96 -10.60 -1.37
CA ARG A 43 5.69 -11.24 -0.97
C ARG A 43 5.59 -11.54 0.54
N TYR A 44 6.71 -11.81 1.20
CA TYR A 44 6.72 -12.09 2.64
C TYR A 44 6.55 -10.83 3.50
N ALA A 45 6.83 -9.65 2.93
CA ALA A 45 6.67 -8.37 3.62
C ALA A 45 5.24 -7.80 3.48
N VAL A 46 4.46 -8.26 2.48
CA VAL A 46 3.12 -7.71 2.19
C VAL A 46 2.14 -7.87 3.37
N PRO A 47 2.04 -9.04 4.05
CA PRO A 47 1.14 -9.17 5.19
C PRO A 47 1.51 -8.25 6.36
N ALA A 48 2.82 -8.04 6.58
CA ALA A 48 3.30 -7.11 7.58
C ALA A 48 2.94 -5.67 7.22
N ALA A 49 3.20 -5.25 5.97
CA ALA A 49 2.83 -3.91 5.49
C ALA A 49 1.32 -3.66 5.57
N ALA A 50 0.50 -4.66 5.23
CA ALA A 50 -0.95 -4.60 5.38
C ALA A 50 -1.38 -4.43 6.85
N GLY A 51 -0.76 -5.18 7.76
CA GLY A 51 -0.99 -5.05 9.19
C GLY A 51 -0.63 -3.66 9.73
N ILE A 52 0.51 -3.10 9.30
CA ILE A 52 0.96 -1.76 9.69
C ILE A 52 -0.01 -0.70 9.15
N ALA A 53 -0.38 -0.78 7.88
CA ALA A 53 -1.35 0.13 7.27
C ALA A 53 -2.70 0.09 8.01
N ALA A 54 -3.19 -1.11 8.34
CA ALA A 54 -4.39 -1.30 9.14
C ALA A 54 -4.32 -0.67 10.54
N THR A 55 -3.17 -0.79 11.20
CA THR A 55 -2.94 -0.16 12.50
C THR A 55 -2.95 1.35 12.39
N LEU A 56 -2.19 1.91 11.46
CA LEU A 56 -2.05 3.34 11.29
C LEU A 56 -3.38 3.97 10.84
N PHE A 57 -4.11 3.33 9.94
CA PHE A 57 -5.41 3.79 9.47
C PHE A 57 -6.48 3.70 10.56
N GLY A 58 -6.53 2.61 11.33
CA GLY A 58 -7.53 2.44 12.39
C GLY A 58 -7.42 3.46 13.53
N ARG A 59 -6.26 4.12 13.70
CA ARG A 59 -6.08 5.25 14.61
C ARG A 59 -6.86 6.51 14.20
N LEU A 60 -7.29 6.59 12.95
CA LEU A 60 -8.10 7.71 12.45
C LEU A 60 -9.57 7.58 12.90
N VAL A 61 -9.98 6.40 13.37
CA VAL A 61 -11.37 6.10 13.74
C VAL A 61 -11.55 6.36 15.24
N PRO A 62 -12.51 7.22 15.66
CA PRO A 62 -12.74 7.54 17.07
C PRO A 62 -12.99 6.31 17.94
N GLY A 63 -12.46 6.34 19.17
CA GLY A 63 -12.39 5.19 20.06
C GLY A 63 -13.75 4.65 20.47
N GLY A 64 -14.12 3.51 19.89
CA GLY A 64 -15.40 2.83 20.07
C GLY A 64 -15.98 2.33 18.74
N LEU A 65 -15.86 3.14 17.68
CA LEU A 65 -16.32 2.78 16.33
C LEU A 65 -15.35 1.87 15.57
N SER A 66 -14.12 1.72 16.07
CA SER A 66 -13.08 0.88 15.45
C SER A 66 -13.21 -0.61 15.78
N LEU A 67 -13.81 -0.98 16.92
CA LEU A 67 -14.04 -2.38 17.31
C LEU A 67 -14.86 -3.22 16.31
N PRO A 68 -15.95 -2.70 15.69
CA PRO A 68 -16.63 -3.44 14.62
C PRO A 68 -15.82 -3.58 13.33
N LEU A 69 -14.71 -2.82 13.16
CA LEU A 69 -13.82 -2.96 12.00
C LEU A 69 -12.86 -4.14 12.13
N VAL A 70 -12.74 -4.74 13.31
CA VAL A 70 -11.88 -5.91 13.55
C VAL A 70 -12.20 -7.09 12.63
N PRO A 71 -13.46 -7.57 12.51
CA PRO A 71 -13.80 -8.63 11.57
C PRO A 71 -13.50 -8.25 10.11
N ILE A 72 -13.76 -7.00 9.71
CA ILE A 72 -13.44 -6.50 8.37
C ILE A 72 -11.94 -6.58 8.11
N LEU A 73 -11.13 -6.23 9.11
CA LEU A 73 -9.68 -6.32 9.04
C LEU A 73 -9.15 -7.74 8.97
N ALA A 74 -9.76 -8.66 9.71
CA ALA A 74 -9.42 -10.08 9.60
C ALA A 74 -9.69 -10.58 8.17
N VAL A 75 -10.83 -10.20 7.59
CA VAL A 75 -11.17 -10.51 6.18
C VAL A 75 -10.17 -9.88 5.23
N LEU A 76 -9.81 -8.60 5.39
CA LEU A 76 -8.85 -7.92 4.53
C LEU A 76 -7.45 -8.56 4.59
N LEU A 77 -6.94 -8.83 5.79
CA LEU A 77 -5.63 -9.49 5.98
C LEU A 77 -5.64 -10.93 5.45
N TRP A 78 -6.78 -11.63 5.58
CA TRP A 78 -6.98 -12.92 4.94
C TRP A 78 -6.97 -12.79 3.42
N THR A 79 -7.68 -11.82 2.84
CA THR A 79 -7.70 -11.55 1.39
C THR A 79 -6.31 -11.27 0.85
N VAL A 80 -5.49 -10.49 1.57
CA VAL A 80 -4.07 -10.25 1.23
C VAL A 80 -3.33 -11.58 1.09
N THR A 81 -3.41 -12.42 2.12
CA THR A 81 -2.70 -13.69 2.19
C THR A 81 -3.22 -14.67 1.13
N TYR A 82 -4.53 -14.71 0.93
CA TYR A 82 -5.22 -15.54 -0.05
C TYR A 82 -4.82 -15.17 -1.49
N LEU A 83 -4.73 -13.88 -1.81
CA LEU A 83 -4.29 -13.42 -3.13
C LEU A 83 -2.83 -13.79 -3.39
N GLU A 84 -1.96 -13.68 -2.39
CA GLU A 84 -0.56 -14.12 -2.51
C GLU A 84 -0.45 -15.64 -2.76
N LEU A 85 -1.35 -16.45 -2.17
CA LEU A 85 -1.45 -17.89 -2.45
C LEU A 85 -2.01 -18.17 -3.86
N ARG A 86 -2.95 -17.37 -4.36
CA ARG A 86 -3.50 -17.53 -5.71
C ARG A 86 -2.51 -17.16 -6.80
N ILE A 87 -1.75 -16.09 -6.61
CA ILE A 87 -0.69 -15.68 -7.54
C ILE A 87 0.35 -16.80 -7.68
N GLU A 88 0.71 -17.46 -6.57
CA GLU A 88 1.60 -18.62 -6.60
C GLU A 88 1.04 -19.81 -7.41
N ARG A 89 -0.28 -19.96 -7.48
CA ARG A 89 -0.95 -21.03 -8.25
C ARG A 89 -1.18 -20.67 -9.72
N GLY A 90 -0.68 -19.53 -10.20
CA GLY A 90 -0.86 -19.08 -11.59
C GLY A 90 -2.30 -18.67 -11.94
N THR A 91 -3.20 -18.64 -10.96
CA THR A 91 -4.58 -18.20 -11.15
C THR A 91 -4.64 -16.69 -11.06
N GLY A 92 -5.09 -16.03 -12.14
CA GLY A 92 -5.13 -14.58 -12.30
C GLY A 92 -5.60 -13.78 -11.08
N GLY A 93 -5.04 -12.57 -10.94
CA GLY A 93 -5.29 -11.66 -9.84
C GLY A 93 -4.42 -10.40 -9.81
N GLN A 94 -3.74 -10.06 -10.92
CA GLN A 94 -2.81 -8.93 -10.96
C GLN A 94 -3.50 -7.59 -10.67
N THR A 95 -4.67 -7.32 -11.26
CA THR A 95 -5.42 -6.08 -10.99
C THR A 95 -5.85 -5.98 -9.53
N ILE A 96 -6.39 -7.08 -8.95
CA ILE A 96 -6.80 -7.10 -7.55
C ILE A 96 -5.58 -6.95 -6.63
N GLY A 97 -4.46 -7.59 -6.95
CA GLY A 97 -3.19 -7.44 -6.22
C GLY A 97 -2.67 -6.01 -6.25
N ARG A 98 -2.77 -5.30 -7.38
CA ARG A 98 -2.39 -3.88 -7.48
C ARG A 98 -3.26 -2.96 -6.67
N LEU A 99 -4.58 -3.15 -6.76
CA LEU A 99 -5.55 -2.41 -5.94
C LEU A 99 -5.28 -2.63 -4.46
N LEU A 100 -4.93 -3.86 -4.07
CA LEU A 100 -4.58 -4.19 -2.70
C LEU A 100 -3.29 -3.48 -2.24
N LEU A 101 -2.19 -3.56 -3.00
CA LEU A 101 -0.94 -2.86 -2.66
C LEU A 101 -1.17 -1.34 -2.57
N THR A 102 -2.02 -0.80 -3.44
CA THR A 102 -2.42 0.61 -3.43
C THR A 102 -3.22 0.97 -2.18
N ALA A 103 -4.17 0.12 -1.78
CA ALA A 103 -4.95 0.32 -0.56
C ALA A 103 -4.06 0.26 0.71
N ILE A 104 -3.06 -0.64 0.73
CA ILE A 104 -2.06 -0.70 1.82
C ILE A 104 -1.27 0.61 1.88
N LEU A 105 -0.77 1.09 0.73
CA LEU A 105 -0.04 2.36 0.66
C LEU A 105 -0.93 3.54 1.11
N PHE A 106 -2.17 3.63 0.62
CA PHE A 106 -3.10 4.67 1.00
C PHE A 106 -3.37 4.68 2.51
N GLY A 107 -3.70 3.52 3.09
CA GLY A 107 -4.00 3.42 4.52
C GLY A 107 -2.79 3.78 5.39
N GLY A 108 -1.61 3.26 5.05
CA GLY A 108 -0.38 3.58 5.77
C GLY A 108 0.05 5.03 5.59
N ALA A 109 -0.02 5.58 4.37
CA ALA A 109 0.31 6.98 4.10
C ALA A 109 -0.60 7.94 4.85
N THR A 110 -1.92 7.70 4.80
CA THR A 110 -2.91 8.52 5.52
C THR A 110 -2.62 8.51 7.02
N GLY A 111 -2.36 7.33 7.60
CA GLY A 111 -2.06 7.20 9.03
C GLY A 111 -0.74 7.86 9.43
N ILE A 112 0.34 7.71 8.64
CA ILE A 112 1.62 8.39 8.87
C ILE A 112 1.44 9.91 8.81
N LEU A 113 0.81 10.41 7.74
CA LEU A 113 0.64 11.84 7.52
C LEU A 113 -0.20 12.49 8.61
N PHE A 114 -1.26 11.82 9.08
CA PHE A 114 -2.10 12.31 10.17
C PHE A 114 -1.36 12.33 11.51
N MET A 115 -0.54 11.31 11.80
CA MET A 115 0.23 11.23 13.04
C MET A 115 1.28 12.34 13.19
N PHE A 116 1.95 12.68 12.10
CA PHE A 116 3.08 13.61 12.10
C PHE A 116 2.67 15.05 11.78
N GLY A 117 1.53 15.25 11.10
CA GLY A 117 1.07 16.57 10.65
C GLY A 117 1.88 17.14 9.48
N PRO A 118 1.41 18.24 8.86
CA PRO A 118 2.01 18.80 7.64
C PRO A 118 3.36 19.50 7.87
N HIS A 119 3.66 19.93 9.10
CA HIS A 119 4.84 20.75 9.42
C HIS A 119 6.11 19.95 9.74
N THR A 120 6.04 18.63 9.81
CA THR A 120 7.15 17.75 10.22
C THR A 120 7.90 17.13 9.03
N TRP A 121 7.71 17.70 7.83
CA TRP A 121 8.50 17.36 6.64
C TRP A 121 10.02 17.52 6.91
N PRO A 122 10.88 16.60 6.44
CA PRO A 122 10.62 15.50 5.49
C PRO A 122 10.25 14.16 6.11
N THR A 123 10.22 14.05 7.45
CA THR A 123 10.06 12.79 8.17
C THR A 123 8.86 11.92 7.73
N PRO A 124 7.60 12.41 7.65
CA PRO A 124 6.49 11.57 7.25
C PRO A 124 6.63 11.07 5.81
N LEU A 125 7.20 11.86 4.90
CA LEU A 125 7.44 11.44 3.52
C LEU A 125 8.44 10.28 3.46
N VAL A 126 9.52 10.35 4.24
CA VAL A 126 10.53 9.27 4.32
C VAL A 126 9.89 7.97 4.85
N LEU A 127 9.01 8.06 5.84
CA LEU A 127 8.31 6.90 6.37
C LEU A 127 7.33 6.29 5.36
N VAL A 128 6.60 7.13 4.60
CA VAL A 128 5.72 6.63 3.52
C VAL A 128 6.54 5.95 2.42
N VAL A 129 7.68 6.52 2.06
CA VAL A 129 8.63 5.93 1.10
C VAL A 129 9.16 4.58 1.61
N GLY A 130 9.53 4.50 2.89
CA GLY A 130 9.95 3.24 3.53
C GLY A 130 8.85 2.17 3.50
N LEU A 131 7.59 2.55 3.74
CA LEU A 131 6.44 1.65 3.63
C LEU A 131 6.17 1.24 2.16
N ALA A 132 6.34 2.15 1.21
CA ALA A 132 6.11 1.90 -0.21
C ALA A 132 7.15 0.94 -0.82
N LEU A 133 8.36 0.87 -0.26
CA LEU A 133 9.46 0.04 -0.77
C LEU A 133 9.11 -1.45 -0.94
N PRO A 134 8.66 -2.18 0.10
CA PRO A 134 8.26 -3.57 -0.06
C PRO A 134 7.08 -3.73 -1.03
N LEU A 135 6.18 -2.75 -1.11
CA LEU A 135 5.03 -2.79 -2.04
C LEU A 135 5.49 -2.62 -3.49
N ALA A 136 6.44 -1.72 -3.75
CA ALA A 136 7.01 -1.48 -5.07
C ALA A 136 7.83 -2.68 -5.57
N LEU A 137 8.64 -3.27 -4.68
CA LEU A 137 9.35 -4.53 -4.96
C LEU A 137 8.37 -5.64 -5.29
N ARG A 138 7.31 -5.79 -4.50
CA ARG A 138 6.27 -6.79 -4.79
C ARG A 138 5.58 -6.54 -6.12
N SER A 139 5.27 -5.28 -6.42
CA SER A 139 4.67 -4.86 -7.69
C SER A 139 5.53 -5.26 -8.88
N SER A 140 6.85 -5.07 -8.77
CA SER A 140 7.83 -5.57 -9.75
C SER A 140 7.82 -7.09 -9.88
N GLU A 141 7.92 -7.81 -8.76
CA GLU A 141 7.92 -9.28 -8.77
C GLU A 141 6.64 -9.84 -9.41
N ALA A 142 5.50 -9.21 -9.18
CA ALA A 142 4.22 -9.58 -9.78
C ALA A 142 4.19 -9.42 -11.32
N ARG A 143 5.10 -8.61 -11.88
CA ARG A 143 5.33 -8.44 -13.32
C ARG A 143 6.43 -9.36 -13.87
N GLY A 144 6.95 -10.27 -13.05
CA GLY A 144 8.03 -11.20 -13.44
C GLY A 144 9.43 -10.57 -13.43
N THR A 145 9.60 -9.35 -12.92
CA THR A 145 10.92 -8.72 -12.79
C THR A 145 11.53 -8.95 -11.41
N MET A 146 12.72 -9.54 -11.41
CA MET A 146 13.52 -9.83 -10.22
C MET A 146 14.96 -9.32 -10.40
N GLY A 147 15.76 -9.37 -9.34
CA GLY A 147 17.15 -8.91 -9.36
C GLY A 147 17.28 -7.40 -9.62
N VAL A 148 18.32 -7.01 -10.36
CA VAL A 148 18.65 -5.59 -10.60
C VAL A 148 17.54 -4.86 -11.36
N GLU A 149 16.92 -5.50 -12.35
CA GLU A 149 15.83 -4.90 -13.12
C GLU A 149 14.61 -4.65 -12.23
N GLY A 150 14.23 -5.63 -11.42
CA GLY A 150 13.10 -5.47 -10.51
C GLY A 150 13.35 -4.44 -9.41
N PHE A 151 14.58 -4.39 -8.89
CA PHE A 151 15.00 -3.37 -7.95
C PHE A 151 14.97 -1.96 -8.57
N GLY A 152 15.50 -1.80 -9.79
CA GLY A 152 15.47 -0.53 -10.52
C GLY A 152 14.04 -0.04 -10.77
N GLN A 153 13.13 -0.94 -11.17
CA GLN A 153 11.71 -0.60 -11.32
C GLN A 153 11.07 -0.17 -10.00
N ALA A 154 11.36 -0.87 -8.91
CA ALA A 154 10.84 -0.51 -7.59
C ALA A 154 11.35 0.87 -7.15
N LEU A 155 12.63 1.19 -7.38
CA LEU A 155 13.19 2.50 -7.08
C LEU A 155 12.52 3.62 -7.89
N LEU A 156 12.31 3.44 -9.19
CA LEU A 156 11.60 4.42 -10.01
C LEU A 156 10.15 4.61 -9.53
N HIS A 157 9.50 3.54 -9.11
CA HIS A 157 8.14 3.56 -8.59
C HIS A 157 8.05 4.37 -7.29
N ILE A 158 9.00 4.16 -6.38
CA ILE A 158 9.11 4.89 -5.11
C ILE A 158 9.48 6.35 -5.37
N LEU A 159 10.35 6.62 -6.34
CA LEU A 159 10.71 7.99 -6.73
C LEU A 159 9.47 8.77 -7.21
N ALA A 160 8.62 8.16 -8.04
CA ALA A 160 7.38 8.78 -8.49
C ALA A 160 6.44 9.10 -7.31
N VAL A 161 6.28 8.17 -6.36
CA VAL A 161 5.49 8.39 -5.14
C VAL A 161 6.10 9.50 -4.28
N ALA A 162 7.42 9.53 -4.11
CA ALA A 162 8.13 10.54 -3.35
C ALA A 162 8.00 11.93 -3.99
N GLN A 163 8.09 12.03 -5.32
CA GLN A 163 7.91 13.28 -6.06
C GLN A 163 6.50 13.83 -5.91
N VAL A 164 5.48 12.98 -6.03
CA VAL A 164 4.08 13.38 -5.82
C VAL A 164 3.85 13.81 -4.37
N GLY A 165 4.42 13.08 -3.40
CA GLY A 165 4.39 13.46 -1.99
C GLY A 165 5.08 14.81 -1.72
N ALA A 166 6.27 15.03 -2.28
CA ALA A 166 6.98 16.30 -2.13
C ALA A 166 6.21 17.46 -2.78
N ALA A 167 5.68 17.27 -3.99
CA ALA A 167 4.89 18.28 -4.69
C ALA A 167 3.63 18.66 -3.91
N THR A 168 2.91 17.69 -3.36
CA THR A 168 1.70 17.94 -2.56
C THR A 168 1.99 18.66 -1.25
N VAL A 169 3.14 18.39 -0.61
CA VAL A 169 3.62 19.16 0.55
C VAL A 169 3.93 20.61 0.15
N LEU A 170 4.67 20.82 -0.95
CA LEU A 170 5.03 22.15 -1.43
C LEU A 170 3.80 22.98 -1.84
N LEU A 171 2.77 22.32 -2.36
CA LEU A 171 1.49 22.93 -2.75
C LEU A 171 0.50 23.06 -1.57
N ASN A 172 0.90 22.68 -0.36
CA ASN A 172 0.07 22.71 0.85
C ASN A 172 -1.30 22.00 0.69
N ILE A 173 -1.28 20.85 0.03
CA ILE A 173 -2.47 20.04 -0.25
C ILE A 173 -2.94 19.35 1.05
N PRO A 174 -4.26 19.22 1.30
CA PRO A 174 -4.76 18.50 2.48
C PRO A 174 -4.23 17.07 2.60
N LEU A 175 -3.92 16.62 3.82
CA LEU A 175 -3.23 15.34 4.09
C LEU A 175 -3.93 14.12 3.45
N ALA A 176 -5.27 14.08 3.51
CA ALA A 176 -6.04 12.98 2.92
C ALA A 176 -5.92 12.95 1.38
N VAL A 177 -5.89 14.13 0.75
CA VAL A 177 -5.71 14.28 -0.70
C VAL A 177 -4.28 13.93 -1.08
N MET A 178 -3.29 14.34 -0.28
CA MET A 178 -1.89 13.93 -0.45
C MET A 178 -1.73 12.41 -0.42
N ALA A 179 -2.27 11.72 0.59
CA ALA A 179 -2.23 10.26 0.67
C ALA A 179 -2.90 9.59 -0.53
N GLY A 180 -4.05 10.13 -0.97
CA GLY A 180 -4.76 9.69 -2.16
C GLY A 180 -3.94 9.83 -3.44
N LEU A 181 -3.29 10.98 -3.64
CA LEU A 181 -2.44 11.25 -4.80
C LEU A 181 -1.19 10.36 -4.82
N MET A 182 -0.56 10.12 -3.66
CA MET A 182 0.57 9.20 -3.54
C MET A 182 0.18 7.75 -3.88
N ALA A 183 -0.98 7.29 -3.39
CA ALA A 183 -1.51 5.98 -3.73
C ALA A 183 -1.89 5.87 -5.22
N LEU A 184 -2.50 6.92 -5.78
CA LEU A 184 -2.82 6.99 -7.20
C LEU A 184 -1.56 6.96 -8.08
N ALA A 185 -0.50 7.68 -7.69
CA ALA A 185 0.79 7.66 -8.36
C ALA A 185 1.39 6.25 -8.35
N PHE A 186 1.31 5.56 -7.21
CA PHE A 186 1.73 4.16 -7.11
C PHE A 186 0.92 3.26 -8.06
N TYR A 187 -0.40 3.40 -8.08
CA TYR A 187 -1.24 2.57 -8.94
C TYR A 187 -0.98 2.82 -10.43
N THR A 188 -1.00 4.08 -10.85
CA THR A 188 -0.83 4.50 -12.25
C THR A 188 0.53 4.11 -12.81
N TRP A 189 1.60 4.21 -12.02
CA TRP A 189 2.94 3.75 -12.43
C TRP A 189 3.00 2.22 -12.64
N SER A 190 2.30 1.46 -11.79
CA SER A 190 2.20 0.00 -11.93
C SER A 190 1.43 -0.42 -13.20
N ALA A 191 0.42 0.37 -13.59
CA ALA A 191 -0.33 0.17 -14.83
C ALA A 191 0.48 0.59 -16.05
N ALA A 192 1.15 1.75 -16.00
CA ALA A 192 1.98 2.27 -17.10
C ALA A 192 3.15 1.34 -17.45
N THR A 193 3.78 0.73 -16.46
CA THR A 193 4.86 -0.25 -16.70
C THR A 193 4.38 -1.53 -17.38
N GLU A 194 3.13 -1.93 -17.17
CA GLU A 194 2.53 -3.09 -17.83
C GLU A 194 2.08 -2.78 -19.26
N THR A 195 1.56 -1.58 -19.50
CA THR A 195 1.20 -1.14 -20.85
C THR A 195 2.42 -0.99 -21.75
N LEU A 196 3.53 -0.46 -21.23
CA LEU A 196 4.80 -0.35 -21.95
C LEU A 196 5.41 -1.71 -22.32
N ARG A 197 5.08 -2.78 -21.57
CA ARG A 197 5.53 -4.15 -21.84
C ARG A 197 4.63 -4.92 -22.82
N GLY A 198 3.55 -4.30 -23.30
CA GLY A 198 2.61 -4.93 -24.24
C GLY A 198 1.77 -6.05 -23.62
N THR A 199 1.78 -6.21 -22.30
CA THR A 199 1.05 -7.29 -21.61
C THR A 199 -0.38 -6.91 -21.24
N ALA A 200 -0.75 -5.62 -21.35
CA ALA A 200 -2.09 -5.11 -21.07
C ALA A 200 -2.89 -4.86 -22.36
N SER A 201 -4.15 -5.33 -22.41
CA SER A 201 -5.06 -5.00 -23.53
C SER A 201 -5.50 -3.54 -23.44
N GLY A 202 -5.60 -2.83 -24.58
CA GLY A 202 -6.06 -1.42 -24.60
C GLY A 202 -7.42 -1.19 -23.93
N ARG A 203 -8.30 -2.21 -23.95
CA ARG A 203 -9.58 -2.20 -23.23
C ARG A 203 -9.41 -2.23 -21.70
N SER A 204 -8.43 -2.99 -21.19
CA SER A 204 -8.08 -3.00 -19.76
C SER A 204 -7.62 -1.63 -19.30
N VAL A 205 -6.74 -0.98 -20.08
CA VAL A 205 -6.22 0.36 -19.79
C VAL A 205 -7.34 1.39 -19.74
N ALA A 206 -8.25 1.38 -20.71
CA ALA A 206 -9.37 2.32 -20.77
C ALA A 206 -10.32 2.18 -19.56
N ILE A 207 -10.63 0.94 -19.17
CA ILE A 207 -11.49 0.67 -18.00
C ILE A 207 -10.79 1.10 -16.71
N GLU A 208 -9.49 0.82 -16.60
CA GLU A 208 -8.69 1.06 -15.39
C GLU A 208 -8.47 2.56 -15.15
N PHE A 209 -8.01 3.31 -16.15
CA PHE A 209 -7.86 4.76 -16.04
C PHE A 209 -9.21 5.49 -16.00
N GLY A 210 -10.24 4.96 -16.66
CA GLY A 210 -11.61 5.44 -16.53
C GLY A 210 -12.16 5.32 -15.11
N ALA A 211 -11.90 4.19 -14.44
CA ALA A 211 -12.31 3.97 -13.04
C ALA A 211 -11.55 4.88 -12.06
N LEU A 212 -10.25 5.10 -12.28
CA LEU A 212 -9.46 6.05 -11.47
C LEU A 212 -9.95 7.49 -11.62
N LEU A 213 -10.29 7.90 -12.85
CA LEU A 213 -10.84 9.22 -13.13
C LEU A 213 -12.19 9.40 -12.42
N LEU A 214 -13.07 8.40 -12.50
CA LEU A 214 -14.34 8.37 -11.76
C LEU A 214 -14.12 8.44 -10.25
N PHE A 215 -13.18 7.67 -9.71
CA PHE A 215 -12.86 7.66 -8.28
C PHE A 215 -12.29 9.00 -7.81
N GLY A 216 -11.39 9.62 -8.59
CA GLY A 216 -10.87 10.95 -8.34
C GLY A 216 -11.95 12.03 -8.39
N LEU A 217 -12.90 11.92 -9.32
CA LEU A 217 -14.07 12.82 -9.42
C LEU A 217 -14.97 12.69 -8.20
N VAL A 218 -15.28 11.46 -7.78
CA VAL A 218 -16.10 11.19 -6.59
C VAL A 218 -15.42 11.72 -5.33
N LEU A 219 -14.13 11.45 -5.14
CA LEU A 219 -13.36 11.99 -4.02
C LEU A 219 -13.29 13.53 -4.05
N GLY A 220 -13.05 14.11 -5.22
CA GLY A 220 -13.03 15.55 -5.42
C GLY A 220 -14.35 16.19 -5.03
N LEU A 221 -15.49 15.63 -5.46
CA LEU A 221 -16.83 16.10 -5.12
C LEU A 221 -17.17 15.93 -3.63
N LEU A 222 -16.75 14.82 -3.01
CA LEU A 222 -17.00 14.56 -1.59
C LEU A 222 -16.12 15.40 -0.65
N LEU A 223 -14.93 15.80 -1.10
CA LEU A 223 -13.98 16.61 -0.34
C LEU A 223 -14.06 18.10 -0.67
N HIS A 224 -14.80 18.49 -1.71
CA HIS A 224 -15.05 19.89 -2.03
C HIS A 224 -15.93 20.51 -0.94
N ARG A 225 -15.35 21.41 -0.15
CA ARG A 225 -16.10 22.34 0.70
C ARG A 225 -16.03 23.72 0.03
N PRO A 226 -17.17 24.43 -0.12
CA PRO A 226 -17.18 25.81 -0.58
C PRO A 226 -16.44 26.75 0.39
#